data_AF-A0A1U9LBD9-F1
#
_entry.id   AF-A0A1U9LBD9-F1
#
_cell.length_a   1.000
_cell.length_b   1.000
_cell.length_c   1.000
_cell.angle_alpha   90.00
_cell.angle_beta   90.00
_cell.angle_gamma   90.00
#
_symmetry.space_group_name_H-M   'P 1'
#
loop_
_entity.id
_entity.type
_entity.pdbx_description
1 polymer ?
#
loop_
_entity_poly.entity_id
_entity_poly.type
_entity_poly.pdbx_seq_one_letter_code
_entity_poly.pdbx_strand_id
1 'polypeptide(L)' 'MSDHALAENLGFAARVAIDLSDKRVLPYEMAREYLQMGARAIMQMWVDIEEQERAQRKALA' A
#
# COMPACT_ATOMS: atom_id res chain seq x y z
N MET A 1 8.47 -5.91 -6.03
CA MET A 1 8.14 -6.26 -4.63
C MET A 1 7.37 -7.57 -4.65
N SER A 2 7.52 -8.46 -3.68
CA SER A 2 6.70 -9.69 -3.65
C SER A 2 5.29 -9.37 -3.18
N ASP A 3 4.31 -10.18 -3.58
CA ASP A 3 2.91 -10.05 -3.13
C ASP A 3 2.78 -10.06 -1.60
N HIS A 4 3.63 -10.85 -0.94
CA HIS A 4 3.70 -10.90 0.52
C HIS A 4 4.16 -9.56 1.13
N ALA A 5 5.25 -8.98 0.62
CA ALA A 5 5.75 -7.68 1.09
C ALA A 5 4.77 -6.54 0.77
N LEU A 6 4.05 -6.64 -0.35
CA LEU A 6 2.98 -5.72 -0.69
C LEU A 6 1.84 -5.76 0.33
N ALA A 7 1.33 -6.96 0.65
CA ALA A 7 0.27 -7.15 1.61
C ALA A 7 0.66 -6.69 3.03
N GLU A 8 1.89 -6.98 3.45
CA GLU A 8 2.43 -6.53 4.74
C GLU A 8 2.48 -4.99 4.81
N ASN A 9 2.98 -4.33 3.76
CA ASN A 9 3.06 -2.87 3.69
C ASN A 9 1.68 -2.20 3.72
N LEU A 10 0.68 -2.79 3.07
CA LEU A 10 -0.71 -2.33 3.19
C LEU A 10 -1.25 -2.52 4.62
N GLY A 11 -0.89 -3.64 5.26
CA GLY A 11 -1.22 -3.93 6.65
C GLY A 11 -0.72 -2.85 7.61
N PHE A 12 0.47 -2.28 7.37
CA PHE A 12 0.98 -1.16 8.17
C PHE A 12 0.13 0.10 8.06
N ALA A 13 -0.34 0.48 6.86
CA ALA A 13 -1.25 1.62 6.71
C ALA A 13 -2.59 1.37 7.42
N ALA A 14 -3.16 0.18 7.29
CA ALA A 14 -4.38 -0.20 8.00
C ALA A 14 -4.20 -0.14 9.52
N ARG A 15 -3.03 -0.59 10.02
CA ARG A 15 -2.69 -0.52 11.44
C ARG A 15 -2.67 0.91 11.96
N VAL A 16 -2.10 1.86 11.21
CA VAL A 16 -2.09 3.28 11.59
C VAL A 16 -3.50 3.86 11.60
N ALA A 17 -4.34 3.52 10.62
CA ALA A 17 -5.73 3.99 10.57
C ALA A 17 -6.54 3.51 11.79
N ILE A 18 -6.36 2.24 12.19
CA ILE A 18 -6.99 1.67 13.39
C ILE A 18 -6.48 2.40 14.65
N ASP A 19 -5.15 2.58 14.77
CA ASP A 19 -4.49 3.22 15.92
C ASP A 19 -4.99 4.67 16.14
N LEU A 20 -5.18 5.43 15.05
CA LEU A 20 -5.74 6.77 15.08
C LEU A 20 -7.24 6.82 15.45
N SER A 21 -8.01 5.77 15.13
CA SER A 21 -9.45 5.71 15.39
C SER A 21 -9.79 5.36 16.85
N ASP A 22 -9.01 4.48 17.48
CA ASP A 22 -9.30 3.89 18.79
C ASP A 22 -8.50 4.49 19.96
N LYS A 23 -7.73 5.57 19.72
CA LYS A 23 -6.84 6.24 20.69
C LYS A 23 -5.89 5.26 21.40
N ARG A 24 -4.84 4.76 20.74
CA ARG A 24 -3.55 4.22 21.31
C ARG A 24 -2.82 3.39 20.25
N VAL A 25 -1.48 3.38 20.06
CA VAL A 25 -0.27 3.57 20.91
C VAL A 25 0.92 4.10 20.08
N LEU A 26 0.82 4.12 18.75
CA LEU A 26 2.00 4.23 17.89
C LEU A 26 2.71 5.58 18.07
N PRO A 27 4.03 5.58 18.35
CA PRO A 27 4.83 6.80 18.27
C PRO A 27 4.67 7.42 16.88
N TYR A 28 4.53 8.75 16.82
CA TYR A 28 4.29 9.47 15.58
C TYR A 28 5.30 9.13 14.47
N GLU A 29 6.56 8.90 14.81
CA GLU A 29 7.60 8.51 13.86
C GLU A 29 7.30 7.15 13.21
N MET A 30 6.88 6.18 14.01
CA MET A 30 6.53 4.84 13.53
C MET A 30 5.25 4.87 12.70
N ALA A 31 4.24 5.63 13.12
CA ALA A 31 3.03 5.83 12.34
C ALA A 31 3.34 6.47 10.97
N ARG A 32 4.25 7.44 10.93
CA ARG A 32 4.70 8.07 9.68
C ARG A 32 5.40 7.08 8.77
N GLU A 33 6.32 6.28 9.28
CA GLU A 33 7.04 5.26 8.51
C GLU A 33 6.07 4.22 7.94
N TYR A 34 5.12 3.75 8.75
CA TYR A 34 4.11 2.78 8.34
C TYR A 34 3.21 3.32 7.24
N LEU A 35 2.77 4.57 7.35
CA LEU A 35 2.02 5.24 6.28
C LEU A 35 2.84 5.41 5.01
N GLN A 36 4.14 5.73 5.11
CA GLN A 36 5.00 5.84 3.94
C GLN A 36 5.18 4.50 3.22
N MET A 37 5.34 3.41 3.97
CA MET A 37 5.41 2.06 3.40
C MET A 37 4.11 1.67 2.70
N GLY A 38 2.98 1.88 3.37
CA GLY A 38 1.67 1.60 2.77
C GLY A 38 1.35 2.47 1.56
N ALA A 39 1.71 3.76 1.58
CA ALA A 39 1.54 4.64 0.42
C ALA A 39 2.36 4.17 -0.78
N ARG A 40 3.62 3.75 -0.57
CA ARG A 40 4.45 3.17 -1.65
C ARG A 40 3.83 1.89 -2.20
N ALA A 41 3.28 1.03 -1.34
CA ALA A 41 2.58 -0.18 -1.75
C ALA A 41 1.35 0.12 -2.63
N ILE A 42 0.51 1.08 -2.21
CA ILE A 42 -0.66 1.52 -2.99
C ILE A 42 -0.25 2.07 -4.35
N MET A 43 0.79 2.92 -4.39
CA MET A 43 1.29 3.48 -5.65
C MET A 43 1.85 2.41 -6.57
N GLN A 44 2.55 1.40 -6.04
CA GLN A 44 3.04 0.29 -6.84
C GLN A 44 1.88 -0.52 -7.44
N MET A 45 0.87 -0.87 -6.63
CA MET A 45 -0.31 -1.57 -7.12
C MET A 45 -1.02 -0.80 -8.22
N TRP A 46 -1.12 0.52 -8.08
CA TRP A 46 -1.72 1.38 -9.09
C TRP A 46 -0.97 1.26 -10.43
N VAL A 47 0.36 1.35 -10.41
CA VAL A 47 1.19 1.20 -11.60
C VAL A 47 1.03 -0.20 -12.22
N ASP A 48 1.04 -1.25 -11.40
CA ASP A 48 0.89 -2.62 -11.86
C ASP A 48 -0.47 -2.84 -12.57
N ILE A 49 -1.55 -2.25 -12.04
CA ILE A 49 -2.87 -2.27 -12.66
C ILE A 49 -2.85 -1.54 -14.02
N GLU A 50 -2.28 -0.34 -14.08
CA GLU A 50 -2.18 0.41 -15.35
C GLU A 50 -1.38 -0.36 -16.41
N GLU A 51 -0.29 -1.03 -16.01
CA GLU A 51 0.52 -1.83 -16.93
C GLU A 51 -0.26 -3.04 -17.45
N GLN A 52 -1.01 -3.73 -16.58
CA GLN A 52 -1.88 -4.82 -16.99
C GLN A 52 -2.97 -4.36 -17.96
N GLU A 53 -3.63 -3.23 -17.69
CA GLU A 53 -4.64 -2.66 -18.60
C GLU A 53 -4.02 -2.31 -19.96
N ARG A 54 -2.84 -1.70 -19.98
CA ARG A 54 -2.13 -1.40 -21.24
C ARG A 54 -1.77 -2.67 -22.00
N ALA A 55 -1.32 -3.72 -21.32
CA ALA A 55 -0.99 -5.00 -21.93
C ALA A 55 -2.25 -5.68 -22.53
N GLN A 56 -3.36 -5.68 -21.80
CA GLN A 56 -4.64 -6.23 -22.29
C GLN A 56 -5.14 -5.48 -23.52
N ARG A 57 -5.10 -4.13 -23.52
CA ARG A 57 -5.48 -3.33 -24.69
C ARG A 57 -4.64 -3.62 -25.93
N LYS A 58 -3.33 -3.84 -25.76
CA LYS A 58 -2.44 -4.23 -26.86
C LYS A 58 -2.70 -5.64 -27.38
N ALA A 59 -3.09 -6.58 -26.51
CA ALA A 59 -3.40 -7.95 -26.92
C ALA A 59 -4.72 -8.07 -27.69
N LEU A 60 -5.62 -7.09 -27.54
CA LEU A 60 -6.93 -7.04 -28.19
C LEU A 60 -6.95 -6.20 -29.48
N ALA A 61 -5.85 -5.51 -29.81
CA ALA A 61 -5.68 -4.67 -30.99
C ALA A 61 -4.87 -5.39 -32.07
#